data_AF-A0A958XHT3-F1
#
_entry.id   AF-A0A958XHT3-F1
#
_cell.length_a   1.000
_cell.length_b   1.000
_cell.length_c   1.000
_cell.angle_alpha   90.00
_cell.angle_beta   90.00
_cell.angle_gamma   90.00
#
_symmetry.space_group_name_H-M   'P 1'
#
loop_
_entity.id
_entity.type
_entity.pdbx_description
1 polymer ?
#
loop_
_entity_poly.entity_id
_entity_poly.type
_entity_poly.pdbx_seq_one_letter_code
_entity_poly.pdbx_strand_id
1 'polypeptide(L)'
;MNKLFTSIALCFAAGLFFVQSGHAQCYQLGTTIGQLSPILKNPIGFCPAPAQTGTVCDCPAGYVAVGYEGIEGNVYGPMVLSQFKLRCKQLNPDGTLGATVMVTCSNGTSTDGTPDGPVDAAPGQALVGAEVRIGCAMDAVYGYSKLLSEVYTGQPNAMSNVMVNIGGTGGSPQTAMFAPDGNVIVGMQTYVEPGPNPPGSAGITAGVAWRYAPLLNVPCVTACSIASISVSNISACNNNGTPSNPNDDTFTANVTVAYSDAPATGTLNLSGDATASIAVGSIGTTSYTFTGVTMSADGTPIALTATFSANPACTLTNNNAGTAPVSCSMASTICTVNSVTAGNLSFCNDNGTPNNSTDDTFTADITVTFSNPPASGTLNLTGSATASVPVGSLGAGSYTFTGLTMLANGQPIQLTASFSATSCTLTNAIAEVAPPSCSLGGATIPTMSEWGLILFALIIFSMALVFGMKQQQILAMGNNGRTMAAPSSMLPFDKVLYFKVLPFVYLTISVVFAIMMAFGYELTKADIPGSLLAGGLIAYLVQFVMKSKNSQ
;
A
#
# COMPACT_ATOMS: atom_id res chain seq x y z
N MET A 1 -19.05 -23.16 87.09
CA MET A 1 -20.08 -23.19 86.03
C MET A 1 -20.25 -21.87 85.25
N ASN A 2 -19.40 -20.84 85.42
CA ASN A 2 -19.52 -19.55 84.70
C ASN A 2 -18.36 -19.24 83.72
N LYS A 3 -17.58 -20.24 83.30
CA LYS A 3 -16.52 -20.09 82.28
C LYS A 3 -16.66 -21.03 81.07
N LEU A 4 -17.75 -21.80 80.99
CA LEU A 4 -18.04 -22.70 79.88
C LEU A 4 -19.09 -22.14 78.90
N PHE A 5 -19.83 -21.10 79.29
CA PHE A 5 -20.87 -20.49 78.45
C PHE A 5 -20.39 -19.30 77.60
N THR A 6 -19.18 -18.78 77.85
CA THR A 6 -18.62 -17.66 77.09
C THR A 6 -17.84 -18.07 75.84
N SER A 7 -17.56 -19.36 75.64
CA SER A 7 -16.92 -19.88 74.41
C SER A 7 -17.92 -20.38 73.37
N ILE A 8 -19.21 -20.49 73.72
CA ILE A 8 -20.28 -20.88 72.77
C ILE A 8 -20.99 -19.65 72.17
N ALA A 9 -20.93 -18.49 72.83
CA ALA A 9 -21.47 -17.24 72.32
C ALA A 9 -20.55 -16.51 71.32
N LEU A 10 -19.28 -16.92 71.18
CA LEU A 10 -18.36 -16.36 70.17
C LEU A 10 -18.41 -17.11 68.82
N CYS A 11 -19.03 -18.30 68.78
CA CYS A 11 -19.26 -19.02 67.52
C CYS A 11 -20.58 -18.64 66.82
N PHE A 12 -21.48 -17.88 67.46
CA PHE A 12 -22.74 -17.43 66.86
C PHE A 12 -22.71 -16.00 66.29
N ALA A 13 -21.60 -15.28 66.45
CA ALA A 13 -21.36 -13.96 65.84
C ALA A 13 -20.34 -13.99 64.68
N ALA A 14 -19.83 -15.18 64.34
CA ALA A 14 -19.13 -15.43 63.09
C ALA A 14 -20.06 -16.27 62.22
N GLY A 15 -21.12 -15.64 61.72
CA GLY A 15 -21.79 -16.13 60.52
C GLY A 15 -20.74 -16.19 59.42
N LEU A 16 -20.06 -17.34 59.30
CA LEU A 16 -19.52 -17.80 58.03
C LEU A 16 -20.73 -17.94 57.10
N PHE A 17 -21.18 -16.81 56.57
CA PHE A 17 -21.42 -16.74 55.15
C PHE A 17 -20.09 -17.15 54.50
N PHE A 18 -19.90 -18.45 54.32
CA PHE A 18 -19.44 -18.89 53.02
C PHE A 18 -20.46 -18.29 52.05
N VAL A 19 -20.19 -17.06 51.59
CA VAL A 19 -20.49 -16.72 50.21
C VAL A 19 -19.62 -17.71 49.45
N GLN A 20 -20.14 -18.92 49.27
CA GLN A 20 -19.77 -19.73 48.14
C GLN A 20 -19.92 -18.76 47.00
N SER A 21 -18.80 -18.40 46.38
CA SER A 21 -18.79 -17.68 45.13
C SER A 21 -19.54 -18.57 44.16
N GLY A 22 -20.87 -18.41 44.17
CA GLY A 22 -21.81 -18.98 43.23
C GLY A 22 -21.47 -18.32 41.92
N HIS A 23 -20.42 -18.83 41.27
CA HIS A 23 -20.23 -18.64 39.85
C HIS A 23 -21.58 -19.03 39.26
N ALA A 24 -22.19 -18.10 38.51
CA ALA A 24 -23.36 -18.42 37.73
C ALA A 24 -23.08 -19.76 37.02
N GLN A 25 -24.00 -20.70 37.16
CA GLN A 25 -23.86 -22.02 36.55
C GLN A 25 -24.38 -21.87 35.13
N CYS A 26 -23.55 -22.19 34.15
CA CYS A 26 -23.93 -22.17 32.74
C CYS A 26 -24.10 -23.60 32.26
N TYR A 27 -25.07 -23.80 31.38
CA TYR A 27 -25.34 -25.10 30.82
C TYR A 27 -24.92 -25.14 29.36
N GLN A 28 -24.26 -26.22 28.97
CA GLN A 28 -23.92 -26.47 27.58
C GLN A 28 -24.07 -27.94 27.22
N LEU A 29 -24.25 -28.19 25.93
CA LEU A 29 -24.26 -29.53 25.37
C LEU A 29 -22.82 -30.00 25.14
N GLY A 30 -22.47 -31.19 25.62
CA GLY A 30 -21.16 -31.77 25.39
C GLY A 30 -20.94 -32.12 23.92
N THR A 31 -19.67 -32.15 23.50
CA THR A 31 -19.28 -32.43 22.11
C THR A 31 -19.16 -33.92 21.80
N THR A 32 -19.16 -34.79 22.82
CA THR A 32 -19.14 -36.23 22.65
C THR A 32 -20.54 -36.75 22.32
N ILE A 33 -20.72 -37.23 21.09
CA ILE A 33 -21.97 -37.84 20.64
C ILE A 33 -21.90 -39.36 20.79
N GLY A 34 -22.77 -39.92 21.62
CA GLY A 34 -23.03 -41.36 21.72
C GLY A 34 -24.17 -41.78 20.80
N GLN A 35 -24.32 -43.09 20.59
CA GLN A 35 -25.40 -43.67 19.80
C GLN A 35 -25.95 -44.92 20.48
N LEU A 36 -27.27 -45.01 20.60
CA LEU A 36 -27.98 -46.19 21.09
C LEU A 36 -28.03 -47.27 20.00
N SER A 37 -28.28 -48.52 20.39
CA SER A 37 -28.40 -49.62 19.44
C SER A 37 -29.50 -49.33 18.40
N PRO A 38 -29.27 -49.65 17.12
CA PRO A 38 -30.27 -49.42 16.08
C PRO A 38 -31.48 -50.32 16.28
N ILE A 39 -32.67 -49.74 16.13
CA ILE A 39 -33.92 -50.48 16.02
C ILE A 39 -34.31 -50.51 14.55
N LEU A 40 -34.36 -51.72 13.99
CA LEU A 40 -34.57 -51.94 12.56
C LEU A 40 -35.78 -52.85 12.37
N LYS A 41 -36.45 -52.71 11.22
CA LYS A 41 -37.39 -53.73 10.74
C LYS A 41 -36.76 -55.12 10.72
N ASN A 42 -37.59 -56.12 10.99
CA ASN A 42 -37.19 -57.52 10.90
C ASN A 42 -37.55 -58.06 9.51
N PRO A 43 -36.59 -58.48 8.67
CA PRO A 43 -36.85 -58.89 7.28
C PRO A 43 -37.41 -60.33 7.16
N ILE A 44 -38.34 -60.73 8.03
CA ILE A 44 -38.92 -62.09 8.02
C ILE A 44 -40.36 -62.04 7.48
N GLY A 45 -40.69 -62.97 6.57
CA GLY A 45 -42.03 -63.11 6.02
C GLY A 45 -42.32 -62.11 4.90
N PHE A 46 -43.35 -61.27 5.08
CA PHE A 46 -43.87 -60.33 4.06
C PHE A 46 -43.00 -59.07 3.87
N CYS A 47 -41.93 -58.87 4.67
CA CYS A 47 -41.07 -57.69 4.64
C CYS A 47 -39.73 -58.02 3.93
N PRO A 48 -39.56 -57.71 2.63
CA PRO A 48 -38.68 -58.51 1.76
C PRO A 48 -37.20 -58.09 1.71
N ALA A 49 -36.80 -56.94 2.27
CA ALA A 49 -35.40 -56.51 2.29
C ALA A 49 -34.97 -56.04 3.69
N PRO A 50 -33.70 -56.11 4.09
CA PRO A 50 -33.20 -55.45 5.30
C PRO A 50 -33.18 -53.93 5.12
N ALA A 51 -33.23 -53.18 6.23
CA ALA A 51 -33.10 -51.73 6.20
C ALA A 51 -31.68 -51.32 5.76
N GLN A 52 -31.57 -50.26 4.99
CA GLN A 52 -30.28 -49.66 4.62
C GLN A 52 -29.98 -48.45 5.49
N THR A 53 -28.73 -48.31 5.90
CA THR A 53 -28.26 -47.14 6.64
C THR A 53 -28.36 -45.89 5.78
N GLY A 54 -29.06 -44.88 6.27
CA GLY A 54 -29.16 -43.55 5.65
C GLY A 54 -28.15 -42.55 6.21
N THR A 55 -28.50 -41.27 6.16
CA THR A 55 -27.69 -40.16 6.69
C THR A 55 -27.82 -40.01 8.20
N VAL A 56 -26.82 -39.39 8.83
CA VAL A 56 -26.92 -38.89 10.20
C VAL A 56 -27.68 -37.57 10.18
N CYS A 57 -28.74 -37.49 10.98
CA CYS A 57 -29.59 -36.32 11.15
C CYS A 57 -29.48 -35.81 12.58
N ASP A 58 -28.37 -35.13 12.87
CA ASP A 58 -28.13 -34.46 14.15
C ASP A 58 -28.71 -33.04 14.12
N CYS A 59 -29.18 -32.56 15.27
CA CYS A 59 -29.53 -31.17 15.48
C CYS A 59 -28.29 -30.27 15.27
N PRO A 60 -28.47 -28.98 14.94
CA PRO A 60 -27.34 -28.04 14.89
C PRO A 60 -26.56 -28.01 16.20
N ALA A 61 -25.28 -27.62 16.15
CA ALA A 61 -24.45 -27.54 17.34
C ALA A 61 -25.09 -26.64 18.41
N GLY A 62 -25.19 -27.15 19.65
CA GLY A 62 -25.84 -26.46 20.77
C GLY A 62 -27.38 -26.57 20.79
N TYR A 63 -27.98 -27.37 19.91
CA TYR A 63 -29.43 -27.65 19.92
C TYR A 63 -29.71 -29.06 20.45
N VAL A 64 -30.84 -29.22 21.12
CA VAL A 64 -31.33 -30.50 21.65
C VAL A 64 -32.64 -30.87 20.99
N ALA A 65 -32.92 -32.17 20.84
CA ALA A 65 -34.20 -32.63 20.31
C ALA A 65 -35.29 -32.44 21.36
N VAL A 66 -36.38 -31.77 20.98
CA VAL A 66 -37.52 -31.47 21.85
C VAL A 66 -38.82 -32.10 21.33
N GLY A 67 -38.80 -32.68 20.14
CA GLY A 67 -40.00 -33.12 19.47
C GLY A 67 -39.72 -33.83 18.16
N TYR A 68 -40.77 -34.18 17.46
CA TYR A 68 -40.73 -34.81 16.15
C TYR A 68 -41.98 -34.49 15.33
N GLU A 69 -41.83 -34.61 14.02
CA GLU A 69 -42.91 -34.49 13.04
C GLU A 69 -42.63 -35.44 11.89
N GLY A 70 -43.66 -35.89 11.18
CA GLY A 70 -43.50 -36.87 10.12
C GLY A 70 -44.56 -36.80 9.04
N ILE A 71 -44.49 -37.77 8.13
CA ILE A 71 -45.52 -38.04 7.15
C ILE A 71 -45.86 -39.53 7.25
N GLU A 72 -47.15 -39.81 7.31
CA GLU A 72 -47.70 -41.16 7.30
C GLU A 72 -48.39 -41.47 5.99
N GLY A 73 -48.39 -42.74 5.60
CA GLY A 73 -49.16 -43.22 4.47
C GLY A 73 -48.28 -43.70 3.33
N ASN A 74 -48.20 -45.01 3.17
CA ASN A 74 -47.43 -45.65 2.13
C ASN A 74 -47.98 -47.05 1.80
N VAL A 75 -47.23 -47.81 1.01
CA VAL A 75 -47.59 -49.16 0.54
C VAL A 75 -47.86 -50.15 1.68
N TYR A 76 -47.31 -49.93 2.88
CA TYR A 76 -47.54 -50.79 4.04
C TYR A 76 -48.75 -50.39 4.88
N GLY A 77 -49.29 -49.19 4.68
CA GLY A 77 -50.51 -48.75 5.34
C GLY A 77 -50.65 -47.22 5.41
N PRO A 78 -51.87 -46.72 5.68
CA PRO A 78 -52.16 -45.29 5.75
C PRO A 78 -51.57 -44.61 6.99
N MET A 79 -51.24 -45.38 8.04
CA MET A 79 -50.68 -44.86 9.30
C MET A 79 -49.25 -45.36 9.57
N VAL A 80 -48.50 -45.66 8.51
CA VAL A 80 -47.11 -46.09 8.60
C VAL A 80 -46.22 -44.90 8.22
N LEU A 81 -45.15 -44.67 8.98
CA LEU A 81 -44.27 -43.50 8.76
C LEU A 81 -43.49 -43.67 7.46
N SER A 82 -43.79 -42.80 6.49
CA SER A 82 -43.02 -42.62 5.26
C SER A 82 -41.74 -41.84 5.53
N GLN A 83 -41.84 -40.83 6.40
CA GLN A 83 -40.70 -40.08 6.90
C GLN A 83 -40.94 -39.50 8.30
N PHE A 84 -39.88 -39.27 9.07
CA PHE A 84 -39.96 -38.42 10.26
C PHE A 84 -38.69 -37.60 10.49
N LYS A 85 -38.84 -36.48 11.18
CA LYS A 85 -37.78 -35.50 11.50
C LYS A 85 -37.81 -35.21 12.99
N LEU A 86 -36.65 -34.89 13.55
CA LEU A 86 -36.56 -34.35 14.89
C LEU A 86 -36.71 -32.82 14.86
N ARG A 87 -37.43 -32.31 15.85
CA ARG A 87 -37.57 -30.87 16.11
C ARG A 87 -36.59 -30.50 17.21
N CYS A 88 -35.77 -29.49 16.96
CA CYS A 88 -34.66 -29.09 17.80
C CYS A 88 -34.82 -27.64 18.27
N LYS A 89 -34.47 -27.38 19.52
CA LYS A 89 -34.37 -26.02 20.07
C LYS A 89 -32.97 -25.76 20.62
N GLN A 90 -32.53 -24.52 20.54
CA GLN A 90 -31.25 -24.10 21.08
C GLN A 90 -31.24 -24.26 22.60
N LEU A 91 -30.19 -24.84 23.16
CA LEU A 91 -29.94 -24.79 24.59
C LEU A 91 -29.22 -23.47 24.92
N ASN A 92 -29.86 -22.63 25.71
CA ASN A 92 -29.29 -21.36 26.16
C ASN A 92 -28.35 -21.60 27.35
N PRO A 93 -27.33 -20.73 27.54
CA PRO A 93 -26.41 -20.84 28.67
C PRO A 93 -27.08 -20.80 30.05
N ASP A 94 -28.27 -20.20 30.17
CA ASP A 94 -29.07 -20.17 31.40
C ASP A 94 -29.84 -21.48 31.68
N GLY A 95 -29.70 -22.49 30.81
CA GLY A 95 -30.37 -23.78 30.93
C GLY A 95 -31.79 -23.80 30.35
N THR A 96 -32.24 -22.69 29.75
CA THR A 96 -33.53 -22.61 29.08
C THR A 96 -33.43 -23.04 27.61
N LEU A 97 -34.58 -23.29 26.98
CA LEU A 97 -34.67 -23.56 25.55
C LEU A 97 -35.05 -22.30 24.80
N GLY A 98 -34.36 -22.04 23.68
CA GLY A 98 -34.67 -20.96 22.76
C GLY A 98 -36.07 -21.08 22.15
N ALA A 99 -36.60 -19.95 21.67
CA ALA A 99 -37.94 -19.90 21.06
C ALA A 99 -38.00 -20.52 19.65
N THR A 100 -36.89 -20.47 18.91
CA THR A 100 -36.80 -20.94 17.52
C THR A 100 -36.74 -22.47 17.46
N VAL A 101 -37.62 -23.06 16.64
CA VAL A 101 -37.58 -24.49 16.32
C VAL A 101 -36.91 -24.71 14.97
N MET A 102 -35.89 -25.56 14.95
CA MET A 102 -35.24 -26.08 13.75
C MET A 102 -35.60 -27.55 13.57
N VAL A 103 -35.57 -28.06 12.34
CA VAL A 103 -35.82 -29.48 12.06
C VAL A 103 -34.60 -30.13 11.45
N THR A 104 -34.35 -31.39 11.80
CA THR A 104 -33.26 -32.18 11.21
C THR A 104 -33.57 -32.57 9.76
N CYS A 105 -32.59 -33.19 9.09
CA CYS A 105 -32.92 -34.00 7.92
C CYS A 105 -33.91 -35.14 8.26
N SER A 106 -34.54 -35.68 7.23
CA SER A 106 -35.63 -36.66 7.33
C SER A 106 -35.08 -38.08 7.39
N ASN A 107 -35.63 -38.90 8.28
CA ASN A 107 -35.49 -40.36 8.23
C ASN A 107 -36.54 -40.91 7.29
N GLY A 108 -36.13 -41.30 6.09
CA GLY A 108 -37.03 -41.56 4.97
C GLY A 108 -36.94 -40.46 3.92
N THR A 109 -37.08 -40.84 2.66
CA THR A 109 -37.07 -39.95 1.50
C THR A 109 -38.41 -39.93 0.76
N SER A 110 -39.34 -40.81 1.14
CA SER A 110 -40.69 -40.79 0.58
C SER A 110 -41.48 -39.60 1.15
N THR A 111 -42.03 -38.79 0.26
CA THR A 111 -42.86 -37.62 0.61
C THR A 111 -44.34 -37.87 0.39
N ASP A 112 -44.70 -39.08 -0.06
CA ASP A 112 -46.07 -39.50 -0.23
C ASP A 112 -46.71 -39.74 1.14
N GLY A 113 -47.92 -39.20 1.33
CA GLY A 113 -48.72 -39.36 2.54
C GLY A 113 -49.28 -38.06 3.13
N THR A 114 -49.74 -38.13 4.37
CA THR A 114 -50.29 -37.02 5.14
C THR A 114 -49.35 -36.63 6.29
N PRO A 115 -49.10 -35.33 6.52
CA PRO A 115 -48.32 -34.88 7.68
C PRO A 115 -48.94 -35.34 9.00
N ASP A 116 -48.10 -35.79 9.92
CA ASP A 116 -48.46 -36.08 11.31
C ASP A 116 -47.52 -35.37 12.29
N GLY A 117 -48.08 -34.82 13.36
CA GLY A 117 -47.45 -33.80 14.20
C GLY A 117 -47.64 -32.36 13.67
N PRO A 118 -46.89 -31.37 14.18
CA PRO A 118 -45.72 -31.51 15.05
C PRO A 118 -46.08 -31.87 16.49
N VAL A 119 -45.24 -32.70 17.12
CA VAL A 119 -45.29 -32.98 18.55
C VAL A 119 -44.04 -32.40 19.20
N ASP A 120 -44.23 -31.48 20.13
CA ASP A 120 -43.16 -30.91 20.96
C ASP A 120 -43.37 -31.32 22.44
N ALA A 121 -42.28 -31.51 23.16
CA ALA A 121 -42.29 -31.75 24.60
C ALA A 121 -42.79 -30.51 25.35
N ALA A 122 -43.19 -30.71 26.61
CA ALA A 122 -43.62 -29.61 27.46
C ALA A 122 -42.48 -28.57 27.67
N PRO A 123 -42.80 -27.31 28.02
CA PRO A 123 -41.80 -26.25 28.16
C PRO A 123 -40.64 -26.65 29.09
N GLY A 124 -39.41 -26.41 28.63
CA GLY A 124 -38.19 -26.74 29.37
C GLY A 124 -37.83 -28.23 29.37
N GLN A 125 -38.53 -29.07 28.61
CA GLN A 125 -38.23 -30.49 28.47
C GLN A 125 -37.54 -30.81 27.14
N ALA A 126 -36.64 -31.79 27.18
CA ALA A 126 -35.99 -32.35 26.00
C ALA A 126 -36.26 -33.85 25.90
N LEU A 127 -36.13 -34.40 24.70
CA LEU A 127 -36.27 -35.82 24.43
C LEU A 127 -35.08 -36.56 25.07
N VAL A 128 -35.36 -37.57 25.88
CA VAL A 128 -34.35 -38.40 26.58
C VAL A 128 -34.41 -39.86 26.16
N GLY A 129 -35.46 -40.26 25.46
CA GLY A 129 -35.63 -41.61 24.97
C GLY A 129 -36.80 -41.71 24.00
N ALA A 130 -36.96 -42.88 23.40
CA ALA A 130 -38.11 -43.19 22.57
C ALA A 130 -38.37 -44.69 22.54
N GLU A 131 -39.66 -45.03 22.44
CA GLU A 131 -40.14 -46.33 22.01
C GLU A 131 -40.58 -46.23 20.55
N VAL A 132 -40.30 -47.26 19.75
CA VAL A 132 -40.76 -47.31 18.36
C VAL A 132 -41.54 -48.59 18.12
N ARG A 133 -42.52 -48.52 17.22
CA ARG A 133 -43.26 -49.69 16.73
C ARG A 133 -42.77 -50.05 15.36
N ILE A 134 -42.46 -51.34 15.18
CA ILE A 134 -41.80 -51.84 13.98
C ILE A 134 -42.61 -52.97 13.37
N GLY A 135 -43.00 -52.79 12.12
CA GLY A 135 -43.55 -53.80 11.22
C GLY A 135 -42.61 -54.00 10.02
N CYS A 136 -43.16 -53.93 8.80
CA CYS A 136 -42.35 -53.88 7.58
C CYS A 136 -41.65 -52.54 7.35
N ALA A 137 -42.05 -51.53 8.11
CA ALA A 137 -41.45 -50.19 8.20
C ALA A 137 -41.64 -49.70 9.64
N MET A 138 -41.21 -48.48 9.95
CA MET A 138 -41.55 -47.86 11.24
C MET A 138 -43.03 -47.46 11.24
N ASP A 139 -43.81 -48.07 12.12
CA ASP A 139 -45.24 -47.79 12.25
C ASP A 139 -45.49 -46.55 13.11
N ALA A 140 -44.76 -46.39 14.22
CA ALA A 140 -44.92 -45.27 15.13
C ALA A 140 -43.69 -44.99 15.99
N VAL A 141 -43.64 -43.76 16.52
CA VAL A 141 -42.63 -43.28 17.48
C VAL A 141 -43.31 -42.65 18.68
N TYR A 142 -42.95 -43.11 19.87
CA TYR A 142 -43.39 -42.64 21.17
C TYR A 142 -42.18 -42.01 21.87
N GLY A 143 -42.15 -40.68 21.97
CA GLY A 143 -41.09 -39.97 22.67
C GLY A 143 -41.23 -40.00 24.18
N TYR A 144 -40.09 -39.93 24.87
CA TYR A 144 -40.02 -39.68 26.30
C TYR A 144 -39.25 -38.40 26.54
N SER A 145 -39.87 -37.45 27.23
CA SER A 145 -39.30 -36.14 27.54
C SER A 145 -39.08 -35.94 29.03
N LYS A 146 -38.05 -35.16 29.36
CA LYS A 146 -37.71 -34.84 30.75
C LYS A 146 -37.27 -33.40 30.88
N LEU A 147 -37.56 -32.78 32.03
CA LEU A 147 -37.10 -31.42 32.33
C LEU A 147 -35.58 -31.36 32.32
N LEU A 148 -35.03 -30.37 31.62
CA LEU A 148 -33.58 -30.17 31.54
C LEU A 148 -32.93 -30.03 32.92
N SER A 149 -33.62 -29.33 33.85
CA SER A 149 -33.20 -29.18 35.25
C SER A 149 -32.97 -30.52 35.95
N GLU A 150 -33.82 -31.51 35.69
CA GLU A 150 -33.70 -32.84 36.28
C GLU A 150 -32.57 -33.65 35.63
N VAL A 151 -32.40 -33.51 34.30
CA VAL A 151 -31.31 -34.16 33.57
C VAL A 151 -29.95 -33.63 34.06
N TYR A 152 -29.80 -32.31 34.29
CA TYR A 152 -28.57 -31.73 34.86
C TYR A 152 -28.22 -32.29 36.24
N THR A 153 -29.22 -32.65 37.03
CA THR A 153 -29.02 -33.26 38.35
C THR A 153 -28.78 -34.77 38.31
N GLY A 154 -28.71 -35.36 37.11
CA GLY A 154 -28.46 -36.78 36.92
C GLY A 154 -29.64 -37.67 37.31
N GLN A 155 -30.86 -37.13 37.32
CA GLN A 155 -32.06 -37.95 37.58
C GLN A 155 -32.24 -38.99 36.46
N PRO A 156 -32.68 -40.22 36.78
CA PRO A 156 -32.80 -41.28 35.79
C PRO A 156 -33.69 -40.87 34.60
N ASN A 157 -33.19 -41.07 33.38
CA ASN A 157 -33.93 -40.75 32.15
C ASN A 157 -35.15 -41.66 31.94
N ALA A 158 -35.16 -42.84 32.56
CA ALA A 158 -36.32 -43.74 32.62
C ALA A 158 -37.51 -43.15 33.43
N MET A 159 -37.27 -42.15 34.29
CA MET A 159 -38.33 -41.40 34.98
C MET A 159 -38.69 -40.16 34.15
N SER A 160 -39.37 -40.36 33.02
CA SER A 160 -39.68 -39.33 32.03
C SER A 160 -41.18 -39.30 31.70
N ASN A 161 -41.61 -38.22 31.05
CA ASN A 161 -42.97 -38.00 30.59
C ASN A 161 -43.16 -38.56 29.19
N VAL A 162 -44.21 -39.35 28.99
CA VAL A 162 -44.60 -39.87 27.68
C VAL A 162 -45.11 -38.71 26.82
N MET A 163 -44.60 -38.60 25.60
CA MET A 163 -45.05 -37.65 24.59
C MET A 163 -46.13 -38.28 23.70
N VAL A 164 -46.92 -37.43 23.04
CA VAL A 164 -47.88 -37.88 22.03
C VAL A 164 -47.12 -38.59 20.90
N ASN A 165 -47.57 -39.78 20.50
CA ASN A 165 -46.92 -40.50 19.41
C ASN A 165 -47.25 -39.88 18.05
N ILE A 166 -46.35 -40.08 17.10
CA ILE A 166 -46.71 -40.03 15.67
C ILE A 166 -46.76 -41.45 15.12
N GLY A 167 -47.50 -41.68 14.06
CA GLY A 167 -47.70 -43.01 13.49
C GLY A 167 -48.88 -43.78 14.09
N GLY A 168 -49.19 -44.92 13.46
CA GLY A 168 -50.31 -45.79 13.83
C GLY A 168 -50.01 -46.78 14.95
N THR A 169 -51.05 -47.52 15.36
CA THR A 169 -50.94 -48.60 16.35
C THR A 169 -50.45 -49.93 15.75
N GLY A 170 -50.00 -49.92 14.49
CA GLY A 170 -49.45 -51.08 13.80
C GLY A 170 -48.11 -51.54 14.38
N GLY A 171 -47.54 -52.57 13.77
CA GLY A 171 -46.24 -53.13 14.16
C GLY A 171 -46.17 -53.71 15.58
N SER A 172 -44.99 -54.23 15.91
CA SER A 172 -44.67 -54.73 17.26
C SER A 172 -43.91 -53.65 18.04
N PRO A 173 -44.33 -53.33 19.29
CA PRO A 173 -43.61 -52.39 20.13
C PRO A 173 -42.22 -52.94 20.46
N GLN A 174 -41.22 -52.09 20.30
CA GLN A 174 -39.84 -52.37 20.70
C GLN A 174 -39.59 -51.81 22.09
N THR A 175 -38.63 -52.38 22.81
CA THR A 175 -38.28 -51.88 24.15
C THR A 175 -37.89 -50.41 24.09
N ALA A 176 -38.51 -49.58 24.92
CA ALA A 176 -38.14 -48.17 25.08
C ALA A 176 -36.64 -48.04 25.39
N MET A 177 -35.94 -47.20 24.63
CA MET A 177 -34.53 -46.93 24.84
C MET A 177 -34.34 -45.50 25.34
N PHE A 178 -33.48 -45.36 26.35
CA PHE A 178 -33.16 -44.08 26.96
C PHE A 178 -31.67 -43.77 26.77
N ALA A 179 -31.36 -42.49 26.55
CA ALA A 179 -29.99 -42.02 26.66
C ALA A 179 -29.50 -42.23 28.11
N PRO A 180 -28.19 -42.46 28.32
CA PRO A 180 -27.64 -42.57 29.67
C PRO A 180 -27.99 -41.34 30.52
N ASP A 181 -28.12 -41.51 31.83
CA ASP A 181 -28.51 -40.43 32.73
C ASP A 181 -27.56 -39.22 32.59
N GLY A 182 -28.13 -38.01 32.62
CA GLY A 182 -27.40 -36.78 32.31
C GLY A 182 -27.22 -36.48 30.81
N ASN A 183 -27.77 -37.30 29.91
CA ASN A 183 -27.72 -37.08 28.46
C ASN A 183 -29.12 -36.84 27.89
N VAL A 184 -29.18 -36.15 26.74
CA VAL A 184 -30.39 -35.91 25.96
C VAL A 184 -30.20 -36.38 24.52
N ILE A 185 -31.30 -36.65 23.82
CA ILE A 185 -31.28 -36.94 22.39
C ILE A 185 -30.96 -35.65 21.62
N VAL A 186 -30.02 -35.77 20.68
CA VAL A 186 -29.54 -34.65 19.85
C VAL A 186 -29.59 -34.97 18.37
N GLY A 187 -30.08 -36.15 18.01
CA GLY A 187 -30.09 -36.59 16.63
C GLY A 187 -30.45 -38.05 16.45
N MET A 188 -30.28 -38.51 15.23
CA MET A 188 -30.51 -39.89 14.85
C MET A 188 -29.66 -40.33 13.66
N GLN A 189 -29.27 -41.61 13.66
CA GLN A 189 -28.88 -42.32 12.45
C GLN A 189 -30.14 -42.87 11.79
N THR A 190 -30.35 -42.51 10.53
CA THR A 190 -31.54 -42.90 9.77
C THR A 190 -31.35 -44.26 9.11
N TYR A 191 -32.46 -44.97 8.87
CA TYR A 191 -32.49 -46.23 8.13
C TYR A 191 -33.72 -46.27 7.24
N VAL A 192 -33.52 -46.63 5.97
CA VAL A 192 -34.57 -46.55 4.94
C VAL A 192 -34.78 -47.90 4.25
N GLU A 193 -35.98 -48.06 3.70
CA GLU A 193 -36.31 -49.15 2.80
C GLU A 193 -35.49 -49.03 1.50
N PRO A 194 -34.73 -50.06 1.09
CA PRO A 194 -34.05 -50.04 -0.20
C PRO A 194 -35.03 -50.08 -1.39
N GLY A 195 -36.20 -50.70 -1.19
CA GLY A 195 -37.17 -50.97 -2.26
C GLY A 195 -36.56 -51.69 -3.48
N PRO A 196 -37.30 -51.79 -4.60
CA PRO A 196 -38.67 -51.34 -4.82
C PRO A 196 -39.70 -52.46 -4.59
N ASN A 197 -39.41 -53.46 -3.74
CA ASN A 197 -40.35 -54.55 -3.46
C ASN A 197 -40.93 -54.39 -2.06
N PRO A 198 -42.25 -54.23 -1.88
CA PRO A 198 -43.27 -54.00 -2.91
C PRO A 198 -43.11 -52.61 -3.61
N PRO A 199 -43.63 -52.43 -4.84
CA PRO A 199 -43.53 -51.15 -5.56
C PRO A 199 -44.00 -49.96 -4.72
N GLY A 200 -43.20 -48.89 -4.69
CA GLY A 200 -43.46 -47.73 -3.84
C GLY A 200 -42.90 -47.84 -2.41
N SER A 201 -42.19 -48.92 -2.07
CA SER A 201 -41.56 -49.05 -0.75
C SER A 201 -40.24 -48.29 -0.58
N ALA A 202 -39.56 -47.94 -1.67
CA ALA A 202 -38.24 -47.33 -1.64
C ALA A 202 -38.25 -46.00 -0.87
N GLY A 203 -37.33 -45.86 0.08
CA GLY A 203 -37.17 -44.62 0.83
C GLY A 203 -38.12 -44.41 2.01
N ILE A 204 -38.98 -45.38 2.35
CA ILE A 204 -39.79 -45.32 3.59
C ILE A 204 -38.88 -45.50 4.81
N THR A 205 -39.24 -44.90 5.94
CA THR A 205 -38.55 -45.10 7.22
C THR A 205 -38.58 -46.59 7.66
N ALA A 206 -37.41 -47.20 7.81
CA ALA A 206 -37.26 -48.64 8.11
C ALA A 206 -36.59 -48.94 9.46
N GLY A 207 -36.14 -47.90 10.17
CA GLY A 207 -35.50 -48.01 11.46
C GLY A 207 -34.85 -46.70 11.90
N VAL A 208 -34.32 -46.69 13.12
CA VAL A 208 -33.64 -45.53 13.70
C VAL A 208 -32.61 -45.99 14.74
N ALA A 209 -31.48 -45.28 14.83
CA ALA A 209 -30.63 -45.33 16.02
C ALA A 209 -30.51 -43.92 16.62
N TRP A 210 -30.91 -43.76 17.88
CA TRP A 210 -30.91 -42.46 18.53
C TRP A 210 -29.50 -42.03 18.93
N ARG A 211 -29.19 -40.76 18.71
CA ARG A 211 -27.89 -40.17 19.05
C ARG A 211 -28.08 -39.18 20.20
N TYR A 212 -27.17 -39.22 21.15
CA TYR A 212 -27.28 -38.48 22.41
C TYR A 212 -25.97 -37.79 22.78
N ALA A 213 -26.08 -36.74 23.60
CA ALA A 213 -24.93 -36.02 24.13
C ALA A 213 -25.17 -35.65 25.60
N PRO A 214 -24.09 -35.50 26.39
CA PRO A 214 -24.21 -35.14 27.80
C PRO A 214 -24.58 -33.68 27.95
N LEU A 215 -25.43 -33.41 28.95
CA LEU A 215 -25.69 -32.07 29.42
C LEU A 215 -24.68 -31.74 30.51
N LEU A 216 -23.88 -30.70 30.26
CA LEU A 216 -22.80 -30.31 31.15
C LEU A 216 -23.21 -29.05 31.90
N ASN A 217 -23.07 -29.11 33.22
CA ASN A 217 -23.02 -27.93 34.06
C ASN A 217 -21.58 -27.45 34.11
N VAL A 218 -21.32 -26.25 33.61
CA VAL A 218 -20.01 -25.63 33.60
C VAL A 218 -20.05 -24.32 34.39
N PRO A 219 -18.94 -23.92 35.04
CA PRO A 219 -18.86 -22.56 35.54
C PRO A 219 -19.11 -21.60 34.36
N CYS A 220 -20.00 -20.62 34.54
CA CYS A 220 -20.18 -19.55 33.56
C CYS A 220 -18.84 -18.84 33.39
N VAL A 221 -18.11 -19.22 32.36
CA VAL A 221 -17.19 -18.32 31.69
C VAL A 221 -18.08 -17.51 30.76
N THR A 222 -18.69 -16.47 31.31
CA THR A 222 -19.12 -15.35 30.50
C THR A 222 -17.94 -15.00 29.61
N ALA A 223 -18.13 -15.13 28.29
CA ALA A 223 -17.06 -14.88 27.35
C ALA A 223 -16.60 -13.44 27.57
N CYS A 224 -15.31 -13.25 27.84
CA CYS A 224 -14.69 -11.94 27.94
C CYS A 224 -15.21 -11.05 26.82
N SER A 225 -15.73 -9.88 27.18
CA SER A 225 -16.28 -8.91 26.24
C SER A 225 -15.73 -7.52 26.55
N ILE A 226 -15.26 -6.82 25.52
CA ILE A 226 -14.91 -5.41 25.62
C ILE A 226 -16.10 -4.63 25.06
N ALA A 227 -16.76 -3.86 25.91
CA ALA A 227 -18.01 -3.17 25.59
C ALA A 227 -17.78 -1.84 24.86
N SER A 228 -16.73 -1.09 25.23
CA SER A 228 -16.42 0.20 24.61
C SER A 228 -14.97 0.63 24.84
N ILE A 229 -14.45 1.42 23.89
CA ILE A 229 -13.21 2.18 24.02
C ILE A 229 -13.55 3.65 23.81
N SER A 230 -13.24 4.51 24.78
CA SER A 230 -13.50 5.95 24.73
C SER A 230 -12.27 6.77 25.09
N VAL A 231 -12.05 7.87 24.39
CA VAL A 231 -10.96 8.82 24.67
C VAL A 231 -11.51 10.03 25.41
N SER A 232 -10.76 10.52 26.40
CA SER A 232 -11.08 11.74 27.15
C SER A 232 -9.80 12.50 27.51
N ASN A 233 -9.94 13.74 27.98
CA ASN A 233 -8.81 14.58 28.43
C ASN A 233 -7.70 14.75 27.37
N ILE A 234 -8.10 15.02 26.13
CA ILE A 234 -7.19 15.29 25.01
C ILE A 234 -6.43 16.59 25.30
N SER A 235 -5.10 16.52 25.37
CA SER A 235 -4.24 17.67 25.57
C SER A 235 -4.14 18.54 24.32
N ALA A 236 -3.60 19.75 24.46
CA ALA A 236 -3.12 20.52 23.32
C ALA A 236 -2.01 19.75 22.57
N CYS A 237 -1.84 20.08 21.29
CA CYS A 237 -0.74 19.55 20.48
C CYS A 237 0.61 20.05 21.02
N ASN A 238 1.57 19.14 21.08
CA ASN A 238 2.96 19.38 21.43
C ASN A 238 3.82 19.14 20.20
N ASN A 239 4.48 20.20 19.72
CA ASN A 239 5.36 20.15 18.56
C ASN A 239 6.76 19.60 18.87
N ASN A 240 7.02 19.05 20.06
CA ASN A 240 8.33 18.52 20.44
C ASN A 240 9.53 19.48 20.23
N GLY A 241 9.25 20.80 20.20
CA GLY A 241 10.27 21.82 19.92
C GLY A 241 10.66 21.97 18.44
N THR A 242 9.91 21.39 17.50
CA THR A 242 10.16 21.41 16.05
C THR A 242 9.03 22.13 15.28
N PRO A 243 8.95 23.48 15.30
CA PRO A 243 7.82 24.24 14.74
C PRO A 243 7.48 24.01 13.25
N SER A 244 8.39 23.37 12.52
CA SER A 244 8.33 23.12 11.09
C SER A 244 8.11 21.66 10.70
N ASN A 245 8.10 20.72 11.65
CA ASN A 245 8.02 19.29 11.37
C ASN A 245 6.67 18.72 11.85
N PRO A 246 5.65 18.61 11.00
CA PRO A 246 4.34 18.10 11.41
C PRO A 246 4.33 16.61 11.79
N ASN A 247 5.40 15.85 11.48
CA ASN A 247 5.41 14.41 11.68
C ASN A 247 5.77 13.97 13.12
N ASP A 248 6.38 14.85 13.92
CA ASP A 248 6.69 14.55 15.34
C ASP A 248 5.78 15.27 16.33
N ASP A 249 4.71 15.87 15.83
CA ASP A 249 3.66 16.46 16.65
C ASP A 249 2.85 15.38 17.37
N THR A 250 2.72 15.53 18.68
CA THR A 250 2.02 14.56 19.53
C THR A 250 1.01 15.23 20.45
N PHE A 251 0.09 14.45 20.98
CA PHE A 251 -0.77 14.85 22.09
C PHE A 251 -0.91 13.69 23.07
N THR A 252 -1.40 14.00 24.26
CA THR A 252 -1.72 13.00 25.29
C THR A 252 -3.21 12.95 25.54
N ALA A 253 -3.75 11.76 25.83
CA ALA A 253 -5.13 11.61 26.27
C ALA A 253 -5.29 10.43 27.23
N ASN A 254 -6.47 10.33 27.84
CA ASN A 254 -6.87 9.19 28.64
C ASN A 254 -7.73 8.26 27.79
N VAL A 255 -7.40 6.97 27.75
CA VAL A 255 -8.18 5.93 27.04
C VAL A 255 -8.83 5.02 28.07
N THR A 256 -10.16 5.03 28.13
CA THR A 256 -10.93 4.15 28.99
C THR A 256 -11.47 2.98 28.18
N VAL A 257 -11.16 1.76 28.64
CA VAL A 257 -11.67 0.51 28.09
C VAL A 257 -12.66 -0.07 29.10
N ALA A 258 -13.92 -0.24 28.70
CA ALA A 258 -14.94 -0.93 29.50
C ALA A 258 -15.05 -2.37 29.03
N TYR A 259 -15.07 -3.31 29.97
CA TYR A 259 -15.08 -4.73 29.70
C TYR A 259 -15.86 -5.51 30.78
N SER A 260 -16.28 -6.71 30.45
CA SER A 260 -16.79 -7.70 31.38
C SER A 260 -15.95 -8.97 31.28
N ASP A 261 -15.86 -9.68 32.41
CA ASP A 261 -15.32 -11.06 32.43
C ASP A 261 -13.89 -11.16 31.91
N ALA A 262 -13.05 -10.19 32.31
CA ALA A 262 -11.63 -10.16 31.96
C ALA A 262 -10.93 -11.48 32.39
N PRO A 263 -9.99 -12.02 31.58
CA PRO A 263 -9.27 -13.24 31.93
C PRO A 263 -8.50 -13.10 33.24
N ALA A 264 -8.35 -14.18 34.01
CA ALA A 264 -7.64 -14.13 35.30
C ALA A 264 -6.13 -13.83 35.19
N THR A 265 -5.54 -13.96 33.99
CA THR A 265 -4.11 -13.79 33.73
C THR A 265 -3.88 -12.99 32.45
N GLY A 266 -2.61 -12.64 32.17
CA GLY A 266 -2.21 -11.91 30.98
C GLY A 266 -2.27 -10.39 31.17
N THR A 267 -2.48 -9.69 30.06
CA THR A 267 -2.44 -8.23 29.96
C THR A 267 -3.62 -7.71 29.14
N LEU A 268 -4.08 -6.51 29.47
CA LEU A 268 -4.91 -5.68 28.60
C LEU A 268 -3.98 -4.81 27.75
N ASN A 269 -4.05 -4.97 26.43
CA ASN A 269 -3.20 -4.28 25.48
C ASN A 269 -4.02 -3.30 24.65
N LEU A 270 -3.49 -2.09 24.46
CA LEU A 270 -3.94 -1.12 23.46
C LEU A 270 -3.00 -1.13 22.26
N SER A 271 -3.57 -1.08 21.07
CA SER A 271 -2.88 -0.91 19.79
C SER A 271 -3.69 -0.01 18.84
N GLY A 272 -3.12 0.32 17.67
CA GLY A 272 -3.65 1.34 16.77
C GLY A 272 -2.85 2.64 16.93
N ASP A 273 -3.55 3.77 17.10
CA ASP A 273 -2.92 5.09 17.23
C ASP A 273 -2.21 5.29 18.58
N ALA A 274 -2.62 4.53 19.60
CA ALA A 274 -1.93 4.47 20.89
C ALA A 274 -1.42 3.05 21.16
N THR A 275 -0.31 2.96 21.88
CA THR A 275 0.23 1.69 22.38
C THR A 275 0.43 1.73 23.88
N ALA A 276 -0.17 0.77 24.59
CA ALA A 276 -0.01 0.63 26.03
C ALA A 276 -0.34 -0.81 26.47
N SER A 277 0.18 -1.24 27.61
CA SER A 277 -0.11 -2.56 28.17
C SER A 277 -0.13 -2.51 29.69
N ILE A 278 -1.04 -3.27 30.30
CA ILE A 278 -1.15 -3.39 31.76
C ILE A 278 -1.51 -4.84 32.13
N ALA A 279 -0.97 -5.34 33.24
CA ALA A 279 -1.31 -6.67 33.75
C ALA A 279 -2.77 -6.71 34.25
N VAL A 280 -3.48 -7.81 33.98
CA VAL A 280 -4.89 -7.95 34.42
C VAL A 280 -5.02 -7.95 35.95
N GLY A 281 -3.97 -8.30 36.70
CA GLY A 281 -3.96 -8.17 38.16
C GLY A 281 -4.03 -6.71 38.66
N SER A 282 -3.79 -5.73 37.77
CA SER A 282 -3.75 -4.29 38.10
C SER A 282 -4.91 -3.50 37.50
N ILE A 283 -5.87 -4.17 36.86
CA ILE A 283 -7.05 -3.51 36.28
C ILE A 283 -8.29 -3.72 37.15
N GLY A 284 -9.27 -2.81 37.05
CA GLY A 284 -10.53 -2.94 37.77
C GLY A 284 -11.40 -4.08 37.22
N THR A 285 -12.56 -4.33 37.83
CA THR A 285 -13.48 -5.40 37.42
C THR A 285 -14.24 -5.12 36.13
N THR A 286 -14.58 -3.85 35.87
CA THR A 286 -15.47 -3.46 34.74
C THR A 286 -14.85 -2.47 33.75
N SER A 287 -13.74 -1.83 34.11
CA SER A 287 -13.07 -0.87 33.24
C SER A 287 -11.67 -0.55 33.72
N TYR A 288 -10.82 -0.11 32.80
CA TYR A 288 -9.51 0.46 33.09
C TYR A 288 -9.25 1.69 32.23
N THR A 289 -8.58 2.69 32.80
CA THR A 289 -8.18 3.90 32.09
C THR A 289 -6.68 3.98 31.98
N PHE A 290 -6.16 3.94 30.76
CA PHE A 290 -4.79 4.30 30.46
C PHE A 290 -4.67 5.82 30.49
N THR A 291 -3.91 6.35 31.44
CA THR A 291 -3.76 7.80 31.62
C THR A 291 -2.56 8.34 30.85
N GLY A 292 -2.75 9.45 30.15
CA GLY A 292 -1.67 10.18 29.48
C GLY A 292 -0.95 9.37 28.39
N VAL A 293 -1.70 8.57 27.61
CA VAL A 293 -1.11 7.87 26.46
C VAL A 293 -0.82 8.87 25.35
N THR A 294 0.38 8.75 24.75
CA THR A 294 0.82 9.62 23.66
C THR A 294 0.36 9.09 22.31
N MET A 295 -0.17 9.96 21.47
CA MET A 295 -0.64 9.69 20.10
C MET A 295 -0.19 10.80 19.15
N SER A 296 -0.20 10.54 17.84
CA SER A 296 0.16 11.52 16.79
C SER A 296 -0.93 12.57 16.59
N ALA A 297 -0.55 13.84 16.51
CA ALA A 297 -1.48 14.95 16.25
C ALA A 297 -1.60 15.24 14.74
N ASP A 298 -2.43 14.46 14.03
CA ASP A 298 -2.58 14.55 12.57
C ASP A 298 -3.96 15.04 12.11
N GLY A 299 -4.88 15.31 13.03
CA GLY A 299 -6.25 15.73 12.74
C GLY A 299 -7.20 14.63 12.28
N THR A 300 -6.78 13.36 12.31
CA THR A 300 -7.58 12.22 11.82
C THR A 300 -8.39 11.57 12.96
N PRO A 301 -9.37 10.69 12.65
CA PRO A 301 -10.09 9.91 13.66
C PRO A 301 -9.17 8.97 14.44
N ILE A 302 -9.31 8.93 15.76
CA ILE A 302 -8.50 8.10 16.64
C ILE A 302 -8.98 6.63 16.55
N ALA A 303 -8.17 5.77 15.95
CA ALA A 303 -8.41 4.34 15.79
C ALA A 303 -7.65 3.53 16.87
N LEU A 304 -8.40 2.86 17.74
CA LEU A 304 -7.86 2.08 18.87
C LEU A 304 -8.40 0.65 18.87
N THR A 305 -7.54 -0.29 19.19
CA THR A 305 -7.89 -1.68 19.45
C THR A 305 -7.48 -2.07 20.85
N ALA A 306 -8.39 -2.68 21.60
CA ALA A 306 -8.12 -3.26 22.91
C ALA A 306 -8.23 -4.78 22.83
N THR A 307 -7.25 -5.50 23.39
CA THR A 307 -7.19 -6.97 23.37
C THR A 307 -6.64 -7.52 24.67
N PHE A 308 -7.21 -8.60 25.19
CA PHE A 308 -6.61 -9.38 26.27
C PHE A 308 -5.64 -10.44 25.75
N SER A 309 -4.39 -10.48 26.24
CA SER A 309 -3.39 -11.43 25.74
C SER A 309 -3.66 -12.88 26.11
N ALA A 310 -4.34 -13.15 27.23
CA ALA A 310 -4.74 -14.51 27.63
C ALA A 310 -6.00 -15.02 26.89
N ASN A 311 -6.75 -14.12 26.23
CA ASN A 311 -7.87 -14.48 25.36
C ASN A 311 -7.89 -13.56 24.13
N PRO A 312 -7.11 -13.88 23.07
CA PRO A 312 -7.01 -13.04 21.88
C PRO A 312 -8.34 -12.80 21.15
N ALA A 313 -9.33 -13.68 21.32
CA ALA A 313 -10.68 -13.50 20.76
C ALA A 313 -11.46 -12.38 21.47
N CYS A 314 -11.07 -12.01 22.70
CA CYS A 314 -11.62 -10.86 23.41
C CYS A 314 -10.92 -9.58 22.94
N THR A 315 -11.36 -9.10 21.77
CA THR A 315 -10.84 -7.90 21.09
C THR A 315 -11.99 -7.00 20.67
N LEU A 316 -11.82 -5.67 20.85
CA LEU A 316 -12.68 -4.66 20.25
C LEU A 316 -11.80 -3.63 19.53
N THR A 317 -12.19 -3.27 18.32
CA THR A 317 -11.60 -2.16 17.56
C THR A 317 -12.63 -1.04 17.45
N ASN A 318 -12.27 0.15 17.92
CA ASN A 318 -12.99 1.39 17.68
C ASN A 318 -12.19 2.27 16.71
N ASN A 319 -12.65 2.37 15.46
CA ASN A 319 -11.98 3.14 14.41
C ASN A 319 -12.21 4.67 14.53
N ASN A 320 -13.04 5.13 15.48
CA ASN A 320 -13.34 6.54 15.68
C ASN A 320 -13.69 6.80 17.15
N ALA A 321 -12.70 6.63 18.03
CA ALA A 321 -12.82 6.88 19.46
C ALA A 321 -12.77 8.38 19.83
N GLY A 322 -12.59 9.26 18.83
CA GLY A 322 -12.47 10.70 18.93
C GLY A 322 -11.77 11.27 17.68
N THR A 323 -11.48 12.57 17.67
CA THR A 323 -10.68 13.23 16.63
C THR A 323 -9.38 13.72 17.24
N ALA A 324 -8.25 13.36 16.64
CA ALA A 324 -6.95 13.87 17.06
C ALA A 324 -6.86 15.39 16.83
N PRO A 325 -6.12 16.15 17.66
CA PRO A 325 -5.75 17.51 17.33
C PRO A 325 -5.04 17.58 15.98
N VAL A 326 -5.26 18.66 15.24
CA VAL A 326 -4.43 18.97 14.06
C VAL A 326 -2.99 19.25 14.50
N SER A 327 -2.05 18.94 13.61
CA SER A 327 -0.63 19.29 13.78
C SER A 327 -0.47 20.79 14.10
N CYS A 328 0.34 21.08 15.11
CA CYS A 328 0.65 22.43 15.59
C CYS A 328 1.96 22.96 15.01
N SER A 329 2.72 22.12 14.32
CA SER A 329 3.79 22.52 13.43
C SER A 329 3.22 22.95 12.09
N MET A 330 3.53 24.17 11.70
CA MET A 330 3.24 24.61 10.34
C MET A 330 4.28 23.92 9.47
N ALA A 331 3.88 23.04 8.54
CA ALA A 331 4.80 22.50 7.55
C ALA A 331 5.58 23.68 6.94
N SER A 332 6.87 23.82 7.28
CA SER A 332 7.68 24.91 6.75
C SER A 332 7.57 24.83 5.24
N THR A 333 6.89 25.80 4.63
CA THR A 333 6.94 25.91 3.18
C THR A 333 8.40 26.15 2.85
N ILE A 334 9.01 25.20 2.16
CA ILE A 334 10.43 25.22 1.82
C ILE A 334 10.69 26.53 1.07
N CYS A 335 11.61 27.36 1.58
CA CYS A 335 12.06 28.54 0.84
C CYS A 335 12.48 28.11 -0.56
N THR A 336 11.95 28.78 -1.58
CA THR A 336 12.27 28.48 -2.98
C THR A 336 12.61 29.78 -3.70
N VAL A 337 13.76 29.84 -4.39
CA VAL A 337 14.07 30.90 -5.35
C VAL A 337 13.56 30.44 -6.72
N ASN A 338 12.53 31.12 -7.24
CA ASN A 338 11.80 30.68 -8.43
C ASN A 338 12.50 31.06 -9.74
N SER A 339 13.10 32.26 -9.82
CA SER A 339 13.78 32.73 -11.03
C SER A 339 14.69 33.93 -10.75
N VAL A 340 15.66 34.17 -11.65
CA VAL A 340 16.49 35.38 -11.72
C VAL A 340 16.43 35.89 -13.16
N THR A 341 16.04 37.14 -13.36
CA THR A 341 15.89 37.76 -14.69
C THR A 341 16.58 39.12 -14.72
N ALA A 342 17.20 39.46 -15.86
CA ALA A 342 17.75 40.79 -16.09
C ALA A 342 16.74 41.68 -16.85
N GLY A 343 16.84 42.98 -16.65
CA GLY A 343 16.08 44.00 -17.36
C GLY A 343 16.77 45.35 -17.31
N ASN A 344 16.28 46.34 -18.08
CA ASN A 344 16.85 47.70 -18.15
C ASN A 344 18.36 47.73 -18.44
N LEU A 345 18.83 46.88 -19.37
CA LEU A 345 20.23 46.84 -19.77
C LEU A 345 20.63 48.18 -20.41
N SER A 346 21.65 48.83 -19.86
CA SER A 346 22.23 50.02 -20.45
C SER A 346 23.09 49.69 -21.67
N PHE A 347 23.38 50.69 -22.49
CA PHE A 347 24.43 50.60 -23.49
C PHE A 347 25.78 50.27 -22.82
N CYS A 348 26.66 49.63 -23.59
CA CYS A 348 28.04 49.39 -23.16
C CYS A 348 28.77 50.71 -22.96
N ASN A 349 29.52 50.80 -21.87
CA ASN A 349 30.39 51.90 -21.49
C ASN A 349 31.83 51.41 -21.61
N ASP A 350 32.60 52.05 -22.49
CA ASP A 350 34.01 51.74 -22.77
C ASP A 350 34.95 52.30 -21.69
N ASN A 351 34.43 52.92 -20.64
CA ASN A 351 35.22 53.53 -19.56
C ASN A 351 36.29 54.53 -20.07
N GLY A 352 36.09 55.10 -21.27
CA GLY A 352 37.04 55.99 -21.92
C GLY A 352 38.28 55.30 -22.50
N THR A 353 38.27 53.97 -22.69
CA THR A 353 39.38 53.16 -23.22
C THR A 353 39.01 52.45 -24.54
N PRO A 354 38.90 53.15 -25.69
CA PRO A 354 38.32 52.62 -26.93
C PRO A 354 38.94 51.35 -27.54
N ASN A 355 40.12 50.93 -27.07
CA ASN A 355 40.84 49.75 -27.56
C ASN A 355 41.03 48.67 -26.47
N ASN A 356 40.41 48.82 -25.30
CA ASN A 356 40.54 47.88 -24.20
C ASN A 356 39.20 47.24 -23.85
N SER A 357 38.91 46.08 -24.45
CA SER A 357 37.66 45.35 -24.17
C SER A 357 37.59 44.70 -22.78
N THR A 358 38.62 44.87 -21.93
CA THR A 358 38.66 44.23 -20.60
C THR A 358 37.99 45.06 -19.51
N ASP A 359 37.81 46.37 -19.70
CA ASP A 359 37.13 47.26 -18.77
C ASP A 359 35.77 47.78 -19.28
N ASP A 360 35.29 47.24 -20.40
CA ASP A 360 33.95 47.50 -20.91
C ASP A 360 32.87 46.99 -19.95
N THR A 361 31.97 47.87 -19.53
CA THR A 361 30.90 47.55 -18.57
C THR A 361 29.53 47.99 -19.06
N PHE A 362 28.48 47.42 -18.47
CA PHE A 362 27.10 47.88 -18.62
C PHE A 362 26.40 47.76 -17.28
N THR A 363 25.26 48.45 -17.14
CA THR A 363 24.40 48.37 -15.96
C THR A 363 23.11 47.64 -16.31
N ALA A 364 22.57 46.87 -15.37
CA ALA A 364 21.26 46.23 -15.51
C ALA A 364 20.54 46.09 -14.17
N ASP A 365 19.23 45.96 -14.23
CA ASP A 365 18.39 45.63 -13.09
C ASP A 365 18.19 44.11 -13.03
N ILE A 366 18.46 43.51 -11.87
CA ILE A 366 18.29 42.07 -11.65
C ILE A 366 17.10 41.83 -10.72
N THR A 367 16.08 41.16 -11.23
CA THR A 367 14.89 40.78 -10.44
C THR A 367 14.99 39.33 -10.02
N VAL A 368 14.86 39.07 -8.72
CA VAL A 368 14.80 37.73 -8.13
C VAL A 368 13.39 37.50 -7.59
N THR A 369 12.73 36.43 -8.04
CA THR A 369 11.42 36.00 -7.52
C THR A 369 11.60 34.82 -6.56
N PHE A 370 10.94 34.83 -5.41
CA PHE A 370 11.08 33.80 -4.38
C PHE A 370 9.76 33.57 -3.64
N SER A 371 9.64 32.38 -3.05
CA SER A 371 8.51 31.95 -2.22
C SER A 371 9.01 31.56 -0.84
N ASN A 372 8.29 31.98 0.20
CA ASN A 372 8.63 31.74 1.61
C ASN A 372 10.09 32.09 1.99
N PRO A 373 10.50 33.36 1.85
CA PRO A 373 11.83 33.79 2.30
C PRO A 373 11.97 33.60 3.81
N PRO A 374 13.20 33.34 4.33
CA PRO A 374 13.44 33.20 5.76
C PRO A 374 13.10 34.50 6.52
N ALA A 375 12.75 34.41 7.80
CA ALA A 375 12.39 35.58 8.61
C ALA A 375 13.58 36.53 8.90
N SER A 376 14.81 36.11 8.64
CA SER A 376 16.04 36.86 8.92
C SER A 376 17.13 36.56 7.89
N GLY A 377 18.25 37.28 7.98
CA GLY A 377 19.39 37.14 7.07
C GLY A 377 19.34 38.11 5.89
N THR A 378 19.98 37.71 4.79
CA THR A 378 20.16 38.49 3.57
C THR A 378 19.84 37.65 2.34
N LEU A 379 19.33 38.29 1.29
CA LEU A 379 19.32 37.77 -0.07
C LEU A 379 20.61 38.22 -0.76
N ASN A 380 21.43 37.26 -1.17
CA ASN A 380 22.73 37.47 -1.79
C ASN A 380 22.67 37.08 -3.27
N LEU A 381 23.23 37.94 -4.13
CA LEU A 381 23.54 37.65 -5.52
C LEU A 381 25.05 37.50 -5.68
N THR A 382 25.47 36.45 -6.37
CA THR A 382 26.87 36.20 -6.77
C THR A 382 26.94 35.74 -8.23
N GLY A 383 28.14 35.71 -8.82
CA GLY A 383 28.35 35.35 -10.22
C GLY A 383 28.77 36.56 -11.05
N SER A 384 28.06 36.84 -12.15
CA SER A 384 28.32 37.99 -13.04
C SER A 384 28.18 39.36 -12.36
N ALA A 385 27.39 39.45 -11.28
CA ALA A 385 27.27 40.61 -10.41
C ALA A 385 27.25 40.18 -8.95
N THR A 386 27.62 41.09 -8.04
CA THR A 386 27.55 40.86 -6.60
C THR A 386 26.70 41.93 -5.92
N ALA A 387 25.70 41.50 -5.15
CA ALA A 387 24.85 42.39 -4.38
C ALA A 387 24.25 41.65 -3.17
N SER A 388 23.86 42.39 -2.13
CA SER A 388 23.21 41.81 -0.95
C SER A 388 22.19 42.79 -0.39
N VAL A 389 21.05 42.26 0.07
CA VAL A 389 20.00 43.04 0.73
C VAL A 389 19.48 42.29 1.97
N PRO A 390 19.21 42.98 3.09
CA PRO A 390 18.54 42.37 4.23
C PRO A 390 17.13 41.87 3.88
N VAL A 391 16.72 40.72 4.44
CA VAL A 391 15.38 40.16 4.20
C VAL A 391 14.26 41.14 4.62
N GLY A 392 14.50 41.98 5.64
CA GLY A 392 13.55 43.00 6.07
C GLY A 392 13.21 44.08 5.02
N SER A 393 13.98 44.16 3.93
CA SER A 393 13.76 45.11 2.83
C SER A 393 13.16 44.45 1.58
N LEU A 394 12.83 43.16 1.64
CA LEU A 394 12.27 42.42 0.50
C LEU A 394 10.79 42.73 0.31
N GLY A 395 10.36 42.85 -0.96
CA GLY A 395 8.95 42.94 -1.32
C GLY A 395 8.23 41.59 -1.20
N ALA A 396 6.91 41.59 -1.35
CA ALA A 396 6.11 40.37 -1.36
C ALA A 396 6.44 39.52 -2.61
N GLY A 397 7.31 38.50 -2.44
CA GLY A 397 7.60 37.48 -3.44
C GLY A 397 8.63 37.85 -4.51
N SER A 398 9.17 39.07 -4.51
CA SER A 398 10.26 39.47 -5.40
C SER A 398 11.08 40.63 -4.85
N TYR A 399 12.29 40.79 -5.38
CA TYR A 399 13.14 41.94 -5.14
C TYR A 399 14.00 42.24 -6.36
N THR A 400 14.15 43.53 -6.68
CA THR A 400 14.94 44.01 -7.81
C THR A 400 16.16 44.77 -7.32
N PHE A 401 17.35 44.29 -7.68
CA PHE A 401 18.60 45.03 -7.52
C PHE A 401 18.77 45.96 -8.71
N THR A 402 18.75 47.26 -8.47
CA THR A 402 18.80 48.26 -9.54
C THR A 402 20.22 48.71 -9.84
N GLY A 403 20.55 48.86 -11.13
CA GLY A 403 21.80 49.47 -11.60
C GLY A 403 23.07 48.70 -11.25
N LEU A 404 23.03 47.36 -11.30
CA LEU A 404 24.22 46.54 -11.07
C LEU A 404 25.17 46.61 -12.28
N THR A 405 26.43 46.95 -12.03
CA THR A 405 27.48 46.99 -13.06
C THR A 405 28.06 45.61 -13.33
N MET A 406 28.12 45.21 -14.60
CA MET A 406 28.66 43.93 -15.09
C MET A 406 29.56 44.14 -16.32
N LEU A 407 30.38 43.14 -16.67
CA LEU A 407 31.27 43.20 -17.84
C LEU A 407 30.50 42.98 -19.15
N ALA A 408 30.72 43.85 -20.14
CA ALA A 408 30.16 43.72 -21.48
C ALA A 408 31.06 42.85 -22.38
N ASN A 409 30.91 41.52 -22.27
CA ASN A 409 31.78 40.54 -22.94
C ASN A 409 31.03 39.61 -23.92
N GLY A 410 29.75 39.86 -24.19
CA GLY A 410 28.92 39.01 -25.04
C GLY A 410 28.63 37.60 -24.49
N GLN A 411 28.94 37.32 -23.23
CA GLN A 411 28.71 36.02 -22.60
C GLN A 411 27.37 35.98 -21.83
N PRO A 412 26.81 34.80 -21.54
CA PRO A 412 25.63 34.66 -20.69
C PRO A 412 25.86 35.24 -19.29
N ILE A 413 24.90 36.01 -18.78
CA ILE A 413 24.85 36.53 -17.41
C ILE A 413 24.47 35.37 -16.49
N GLN A 414 25.45 34.83 -15.77
CA GLN A 414 25.29 33.70 -14.85
C GLN A 414 25.23 34.22 -13.42
N LEU A 415 24.07 34.08 -12.78
CA LEU A 415 23.86 34.54 -11.42
C LEU A 415 23.47 33.38 -10.50
N THR A 416 23.89 33.50 -9.25
CA THR A 416 23.47 32.62 -8.15
C THR A 416 22.80 33.47 -7.09
N ALA A 417 21.53 33.19 -6.81
CA ALA A 417 20.76 33.85 -5.76
C ALA A 417 20.62 32.91 -4.56
N SER A 418 21.02 33.36 -3.37
CA SER A 418 20.94 32.57 -2.13
C SER A 418 20.50 33.39 -0.93
N PHE A 419 19.76 32.76 -0.01
CA PHE A 419 19.49 33.34 1.29
C PHE A 419 20.56 32.93 2.30
N SER A 420 21.03 33.84 3.16
CA SER A 420 22.08 33.50 4.14
C SER A 420 21.58 32.73 5.37
N ALA A 421 20.28 32.81 5.69
CA ALA A 421 19.68 32.14 6.85
C ALA A 421 19.17 30.71 6.57
N THR A 422 19.16 30.28 5.30
CA THR A 422 18.65 28.97 4.86
C THR A 422 19.41 28.49 3.62
N SER A 423 19.48 27.19 3.34
CA SER A 423 20.13 26.64 2.13
C SER A 423 19.39 26.90 0.80
N CYS A 424 18.46 27.85 0.78
CA CYS A 424 17.62 28.24 -0.35
C CYS A 424 18.49 28.97 -1.41
N THR A 425 18.87 28.25 -2.47
CA THR A 425 19.78 28.74 -3.51
C THR A 425 19.31 28.34 -4.90
N LEU A 426 19.38 29.26 -5.86
CA LEU A 426 19.28 28.99 -7.29
C LEU A 426 20.61 29.35 -7.95
N THR A 427 21.33 28.35 -8.44
CA THR A 427 22.66 28.47 -9.06
C THR A 427 22.56 28.46 -10.57
N ASN A 428 23.42 29.23 -11.25
CA ASN A 428 23.52 29.27 -12.73
C ASN A 428 22.21 29.66 -13.42
N ALA A 429 21.47 30.60 -12.83
CA ALA A 429 20.34 31.19 -13.52
C ALA A 429 20.88 32.08 -14.65
N ILE A 430 20.58 31.70 -15.90
CA ILE A 430 20.87 32.52 -17.08
C ILE A 430 19.84 33.64 -17.11
N ALA A 431 20.25 34.83 -16.70
CA ALA A 431 19.35 35.97 -16.65
C ALA A 431 19.12 36.57 -18.05
N GLU A 432 20.20 36.73 -18.83
CA GLU A 432 20.23 37.20 -20.23
C GLU A 432 21.64 37.00 -20.82
N VAL A 433 21.89 37.46 -22.05
CA VAL A 433 23.25 37.56 -22.63
C VAL A 433 23.74 39.00 -22.50
N ALA A 434 24.96 39.18 -21.99
CA ALA A 434 25.56 40.50 -21.86
C ALA A 434 25.76 41.15 -23.26
N PRO A 435 25.70 42.49 -23.35
CA PRO A 435 26.10 43.19 -24.57
C PRO A 435 27.54 42.83 -24.98
N PRO A 436 27.85 42.85 -26.29
CA PRO A 436 29.24 42.74 -26.74
C PRO A 436 30.06 43.94 -26.25
N SER A 437 31.38 43.76 -26.18
CA SER A 437 32.33 44.83 -25.88
C SER A 437 32.17 45.98 -26.88
N CYS A 438 32.19 47.22 -26.39
CA CYS A 438 32.08 48.45 -27.18
C CYS A 438 33.43 49.07 -27.50
N SER A 439 34.49 48.63 -26.83
CA SER A 439 35.86 48.85 -27.25
C SER A 439 36.18 48.01 -28.47
N LEU A 440 36.94 48.59 -29.39
CA LEU A 440 37.62 47.91 -30.48
C LEU A 440 38.78 47.08 -29.89
N GLY A 441 38.46 46.13 -29.03
CA GLY A 441 39.39 45.14 -28.52
C GLY A 441 39.88 44.31 -29.69
N GLY A 442 41.14 44.55 -30.06
CA GLY A 442 41.87 43.94 -31.17
C GLY A 442 41.12 42.82 -31.88
N ALA A 443 40.41 43.19 -32.96
CA ALA A 443 40.34 42.28 -34.08
C ALA A 443 41.82 41.95 -34.37
N THR A 444 42.23 40.72 -34.08
CA THR A 444 43.52 40.23 -34.55
C THR A 444 43.50 40.51 -36.04
N ILE A 445 44.22 41.54 -36.48
CA ILE A 445 44.61 41.66 -37.87
C ILE A 445 45.21 40.29 -38.14
N PRO A 446 44.64 39.50 -39.08
CA PRO A 446 45.09 38.15 -39.28
C PRO A 446 46.61 38.20 -39.41
N THR A 447 47.31 37.31 -38.72
CA THR A 447 48.76 37.25 -38.83
C THR A 447 49.11 37.03 -40.32
N MET A 448 50.31 37.39 -40.75
CA MET A 448 50.71 37.24 -42.17
C MET A 448 50.50 35.81 -42.70
N SER A 449 50.51 34.80 -41.81
CA SER A 449 50.20 33.40 -42.12
C SER A 449 48.71 33.10 -42.28
N GLU A 450 47.82 33.78 -41.55
CA GLU A 450 46.36 33.67 -41.71
C GLU A 450 45.87 34.36 -42.99
N TRP A 451 46.44 35.53 -43.34
CA TRP A 451 46.25 36.13 -44.66
C TRP A 451 46.77 35.24 -45.78
N GLY A 452 47.89 34.54 -45.57
CA GLY A 452 48.42 33.55 -46.50
C GLY A 452 47.47 32.39 -46.75
N LEU A 453 46.78 31.91 -45.72
CA LEU A 453 45.81 30.80 -45.81
C LEU A 453 44.49 31.25 -46.48
N ILE A 454 44.03 32.47 -46.21
CA ILE A 454 42.89 33.08 -46.91
C ILE A 454 43.21 33.26 -48.40
N LEU A 455 44.39 33.79 -48.72
CA LEU A 455 44.85 33.92 -50.11
C LEU A 455 45.00 32.55 -50.78
N PHE A 456 45.52 31.54 -50.09
CA PHE A 456 45.61 30.17 -50.60
C PHE A 456 44.23 29.58 -50.91
N ALA A 457 43.25 29.75 -50.02
CA ALA A 457 41.88 29.29 -50.25
C ALA A 457 41.23 30.01 -51.45
N LEU A 458 41.42 31.33 -51.57
CA LEU A 458 40.93 32.10 -52.72
C LEU A 458 41.63 31.70 -54.03
N ILE A 459 42.93 31.40 -53.98
CA ILE A 459 43.67 30.93 -55.15
C ILE A 459 43.23 29.52 -55.54
N ILE A 460 43.06 28.57 -54.61
CA ILE A 460 42.53 27.24 -54.91
C ILE A 460 41.10 27.35 -55.45
N PHE A 461 40.26 28.20 -54.88
CA PHE A 461 38.91 28.43 -55.38
C PHE A 461 38.91 28.99 -56.81
N SER A 462 39.79 29.96 -57.10
CA SER A 462 39.97 30.50 -58.45
C SER A 462 40.55 29.46 -59.43
N MET A 463 41.50 28.63 -59.00
CA MET A 463 42.03 27.52 -59.79
C MET A 463 40.97 26.47 -60.05
N ALA A 464 40.18 26.09 -59.03
CA ALA A 464 39.09 25.14 -59.17
C ALA A 464 38.00 25.65 -60.12
N LEU A 465 37.71 26.96 -60.12
CA LEU A 465 36.85 27.57 -61.12
C LEU A 465 37.47 27.53 -62.52
N VAL A 466 38.75 27.87 -62.69
CA VAL A 466 39.42 27.87 -64.00
C VAL A 466 39.59 26.46 -64.57
N PHE A 467 39.99 25.48 -63.75
CA PHE A 467 40.10 24.07 -64.14
C PHE A 467 38.72 23.40 -64.29
N GLY A 468 37.76 23.73 -63.44
CA GLY A 468 36.37 23.27 -63.55
C GLY A 468 35.67 23.77 -64.81
N MET A 469 35.90 25.03 -65.20
CA MET A 469 35.41 25.58 -66.46
C MET A 469 36.14 24.98 -67.69
N LYS A 470 37.44 24.66 -67.59
CA LYS A 470 38.16 23.96 -68.69
C LYS A 470 37.79 22.49 -68.82
N GLN A 471 37.34 21.82 -67.76
CA GLN A 471 36.87 20.43 -67.82
C GLN A 471 35.51 20.29 -68.52
N GLN A 472 34.71 21.36 -68.61
CA GLN A 472 33.49 21.37 -69.41
C GLN A 472 33.72 21.62 -70.92
N GLN A 473 34.88 22.13 -71.35
CA GLN A 473 35.20 22.30 -72.77
C GLN A 473 35.90 21.10 -73.42
N ILE A 474 36.22 20.05 -72.66
CA ILE A 474 36.79 18.78 -73.17
C ILE A 474 35.77 17.62 -73.13
N LEU A 475 34.56 17.83 -72.60
CA LEU A 475 33.47 16.84 -72.55
C LEU A 475 32.27 17.17 -73.46
N ALA A 476 32.43 18.10 -74.40
CA ALA A 476 31.43 18.41 -75.44
C ALA A 476 32.03 18.35 -76.86
N MET A 477 32.66 17.22 -77.21
CA MET A 477 32.82 16.79 -78.61
C MET A 477 32.56 15.28 -78.68
N GLY A 478 31.29 14.93 -78.54
CA GLY A 478 30.76 13.59 -78.73
C GLY A 478 29.59 13.59 -79.69
N ASN A 479 29.71 14.23 -80.86
CA ASN A 479 29.04 13.74 -82.08
C ASN A 479 29.51 14.47 -83.35
N ASN A 480 29.83 13.65 -84.36
CA ASN A 480 30.03 13.95 -85.78
C ASN A 480 31.36 14.59 -86.21
N GLY A 481 32.07 13.82 -87.04
CA GLY A 481 33.47 14.04 -87.40
C GLY A 481 33.74 15.35 -88.12
N ARG A 482 34.86 15.97 -87.72
CA ARG A 482 35.87 16.63 -88.55
C ARG A 482 36.99 17.10 -87.63
N THR A 483 38.21 16.64 -87.91
CA THR A 483 39.45 17.10 -87.29
C THR A 483 39.68 18.58 -87.59
N MET A 484 39.74 19.41 -86.55
CA MET A 484 40.43 20.72 -86.60
C MET A 484 41.20 20.92 -85.29
N ALA A 485 42.50 21.16 -85.43
CA ALA A 485 43.47 21.29 -84.35
C ALA A 485 43.20 22.52 -83.49
N ALA A 486 43.15 22.34 -82.16
CA ALA A 486 43.29 23.44 -81.20
C ALA A 486 44.75 23.47 -80.68
N PRO A 487 45.40 24.65 -80.66
CA PRO A 487 46.82 24.77 -80.37
C PRO A 487 47.14 24.49 -78.89
N SER A 488 48.16 23.67 -78.68
CA SER A 488 48.75 23.35 -77.38
C SER A 488 49.49 24.56 -76.79
N SER A 489 48.79 25.44 -76.10
CA SER A 489 49.44 26.38 -75.18
C SER A 489 49.78 25.65 -73.89
N MET A 490 50.90 24.92 -73.89
CA MET A 490 51.55 24.42 -72.70
C MET A 490 51.64 25.55 -71.65
N LEU A 491 51.23 25.23 -70.42
CA LEU A 491 51.42 26.11 -69.26
C LEU A 491 52.90 26.57 -69.22
N PRO A 492 53.19 27.86 -69.02
CA PRO A 492 54.50 28.46 -69.24
C PRO A 492 55.46 28.20 -68.09
N PHE A 493 55.74 26.93 -67.79
CA PHE A 493 56.71 26.55 -66.77
C PHE A 493 58.07 26.25 -67.39
N ASP A 494 59.08 27.07 -67.08
CA ASP A 494 60.46 26.85 -67.50
C ASP A 494 61.29 26.29 -66.34
N LYS A 495 61.53 24.98 -66.36
CA LYS A 495 62.24 24.28 -65.28
C LYS A 495 63.64 24.88 -65.02
N VAL A 496 64.36 25.28 -66.07
CA VAL A 496 65.75 25.75 -65.92
C VAL A 496 65.78 27.14 -65.30
N LEU A 497 64.84 28.01 -65.69
CA LEU A 497 64.73 29.35 -65.12
C LEU A 497 64.19 29.33 -63.69
N TYR A 498 63.20 28.48 -63.39
CA TYR A 498 62.66 28.31 -62.05
C TYR A 498 63.75 27.93 -61.03
N PHE A 499 64.55 26.90 -61.32
CA PHE A 499 65.60 26.44 -60.40
C PHE A 499 66.77 27.43 -60.27
N LYS A 500 66.94 28.36 -61.22
CA LYS A 500 67.89 29.49 -61.08
C LYS A 500 67.37 30.58 -60.14
N VAL A 501 66.07 30.88 -60.18
CA VAL A 501 65.44 31.97 -59.41
C VAL A 501 65.14 31.56 -57.97
N LEU A 502 64.76 30.30 -57.76
CA LEU A 502 64.36 29.74 -56.47
C LEU A 502 65.34 30.05 -55.30
N PRO A 503 66.67 29.85 -55.42
CA PRO A 503 67.58 30.14 -54.32
C PRO A 503 67.64 31.64 -53.95
N PHE A 504 67.50 32.54 -54.92
CA PHE A 504 67.50 33.98 -54.66
C PHE A 504 66.26 34.41 -53.87
N VAL A 505 65.09 33.83 -54.20
CA VAL A 505 63.85 34.11 -53.49
C VAL A 505 63.96 33.66 -52.02
N TYR A 506 64.46 32.45 -51.75
CA TYR A 506 64.64 32.00 -50.36
C TYR A 506 65.71 32.75 -49.59
N LEU A 507 66.76 33.22 -50.26
CA LEU A 507 67.75 34.11 -49.65
C LEU A 507 67.06 35.41 -49.19
N THR A 508 66.25 36.04 -50.04
CA THR A 508 65.53 37.28 -49.68
C THR A 508 64.56 37.07 -48.53
N ILE A 509 63.82 35.96 -48.52
CA ILE A 509 62.91 35.61 -47.43
C ILE A 509 63.69 35.44 -46.11
N SER A 510 64.82 34.74 -46.14
CA SER A 510 65.68 34.54 -44.96
C SER A 510 66.23 35.86 -44.40
N VAL A 511 66.62 36.80 -45.27
CA VAL A 511 67.08 38.15 -44.85
C VAL A 511 65.95 38.94 -44.21
N VAL A 512 64.74 38.89 -44.77
CA VAL A 512 63.57 39.56 -44.18
C VAL A 512 63.27 39.01 -42.80
N PHE A 513 63.32 37.69 -42.59
CA PHE A 513 63.14 37.10 -41.26
C PHE A 513 64.23 37.52 -40.27
N ALA A 514 65.49 37.59 -40.70
CA ALA A 514 66.58 38.05 -39.85
C ALA A 514 66.37 39.51 -39.40
N ILE A 515 65.89 40.38 -40.29
CA ILE A 515 65.54 41.77 -39.95
C ILE A 515 64.36 41.80 -38.98
N MET A 516 63.29 41.04 -39.23
CA MET A 516 62.11 41.03 -38.37
C MET A 516 62.42 40.50 -36.95
N MET A 517 63.29 39.49 -36.83
CA MET A 517 63.77 39.04 -35.51
C MET A 517 64.55 40.12 -34.76
N ALA A 518 65.31 40.98 -35.47
CA ALA A 518 66.01 42.11 -34.85
C ALA A 518 65.05 43.20 -34.31
N PHE A 519 63.82 43.25 -34.81
CA PHE A 519 62.75 44.15 -34.34
C PHE A 519 61.78 43.48 -33.34
N GLY A 520 62.16 42.32 -32.77
CA GLY A 520 61.40 41.67 -31.71
C GLY A 520 60.29 40.72 -32.17
N TYR A 521 60.30 40.28 -33.43
CA TYR A 521 59.39 39.26 -33.92
C TYR A 521 59.86 37.84 -33.52
N GLU A 522 58.98 37.05 -32.90
CA GLU A 522 59.24 35.62 -32.62
C GLU A 522 58.72 34.75 -33.78
N LEU A 523 59.59 33.91 -34.36
CA LEU A 523 59.15 32.95 -35.38
C LEU A 523 58.26 31.87 -34.77
N THR A 524 57.05 31.75 -35.30
CA THR A 524 56.15 30.64 -34.99
C THR A 524 56.55 29.40 -35.77
N LYS A 525 56.18 28.21 -35.27
CA LYS A 525 56.44 26.94 -35.99
C LYS A 525 55.74 26.88 -37.36
N ALA A 526 54.75 27.74 -37.63
CA ALA A 526 54.04 27.83 -38.89
C ALA A 526 54.74 28.71 -39.95
N ASP A 527 55.62 29.63 -39.52
CA ASP A 527 56.30 30.57 -40.43
C ASP A 527 57.28 29.85 -41.37
N ILE A 528 57.89 28.75 -40.90
CA ILE A 528 58.82 27.92 -41.68
C ILE A 528 58.11 27.21 -42.85
N PRO A 529 57.07 26.37 -42.64
CA PRO A 529 56.38 25.70 -43.75
C PRO A 529 55.64 26.68 -44.66
N GLY A 530 55.07 27.77 -44.12
CA GLY A 530 54.40 28.80 -44.93
C GLY A 530 55.36 29.50 -45.90
N SER A 531 56.56 29.84 -45.43
CA SER A 531 57.60 30.49 -46.24
C SER A 531 58.20 29.56 -47.29
N LEU A 532 58.33 28.27 -47.00
CA LEU A 532 58.74 27.24 -47.98
C LEU A 532 57.72 27.07 -49.11
N LEU A 533 56.42 27.19 -48.82
CA LEU A 533 55.40 27.13 -49.88
C LEU A 533 55.33 28.43 -50.67
N ALA A 534 55.32 29.58 -49.97
CA ALA A 534 55.26 30.89 -50.59
C ALA A 534 56.50 31.18 -51.46
N GLY A 535 57.70 30.80 -51.02
CA GLY A 535 58.92 30.99 -51.80
C GLY A 535 58.91 30.23 -53.12
N GLY A 536 58.35 29.02 -53.17
CA GLY A 536 58.14 28.29 -54.42
C GLY A 536 57.19 29.00 -55.38
N LEU A 537 56.10 29.56 -54.85
CA LEU A 537 55.12 30.28 -55.66
C LEU A 537 55.66 31.62 -56.18
N ILE A 538 56.40 32.35 -55.34
CA ILE A 538 57.07 33.60 -55.74
C ILE A 538 58.12 33.30 -56.81
N ALA A 539 58.92 32.24 -56.67
CA ALA A 539 59.87 31.84 -57.70
C ALA A 539 59.17 31.49 -59.02
N TYR A 540 57.98 30.89 -58.97
CA TYR A 540 57.16 30.60 -60.15
C TYR A 540 56.66 31.88 -60.84
N LEU A 541 56.27 32.90 -60.08
CA LEU A 541 55.85 34.19 -60.64
C LEU A 541 57.05 34.98 -61.20
N VAL A 542 58.18 34.99 -60.50
CA VAL A 542 59.39 35.71 -60.94
C VAL A 542 59.94 35.13 -62.24
N GLN A 543 59.99 33.80 -62.40
CA GLN A 543 60.39 33.21 -63.69
C GLN A 543 59.44 33.62 -64.83
N PHE A 544 58.14 33.80 -64.55
CA PHE A 544 57.17 34.18 -65.58
C PHE A 544 57.42 35.62 -66.04
N VAL A 545 57.67 36.52 -65.10
CA VAL A 545 58.06 37.91 -65.40
C VAL A 545 59.39 37.97 -66.15
N MET A 546 60.39 37.18 -65.76
CA MET A 546 61.69 37.14 -66.45
C MET A 546 61.58 36.55 -67.85
N LYS A 547 60.75 35.52 -68.05
CA LYS A 547 60.48 34.93 -69.37
C LYS A 547 59.70 35.89 -70.27
N SER A 548 58.74 36.63 -69.72
CA SER A 548 58.00 37.68 -70.44
C SER A 548 58.91 38.81 -70.92
N LYS A 549 59.95 39.17 -70.15
CA LYS A 549 60.94 40.19 -70.56
C LYS A 549 61.93 39.69 -71.62
N ASN A 550 62.19 38.39 -71.70
CA ASN A 550 63.08 37.78 -72.69
C ASN A 550 62.35 37.32 -73.97
N SER A 551 61.02 37.53 -74.06
CA SER A 551 60.21 37.24 -75.25
C SER A 551 59.68 38.51 -75.95
N GLN A 552 60.21 39.68 -75.55
CA GLN A 552 60.35 40.86 -76.41
C GLN A 552 61.83 40.97 -76.78
#